data_AF-A0A0S4QQP2-F1
#
_entry.id   AF-A0A0S4QQP2-F1
#
_cell.length_a   1.000
_cell.length_b   1.000
_cell.length_c   1.000
_cell.angle_alpha   90.00
_cell.angle_beta   90.00
_cell.angle_gamma   90.00
#
_symmetry.space_group_name_H-M   'P 1'
#
loop_
_entity.id
_entity.type
_entity.pdbx_description
1 polymer ?
#
loop_
_entity_poly.entity_id
_entity_poly.type
_entity_poly.pdbx_seq_one_letter_code
_entity_poly.pdbx_strand_id
1 'polypeptide(L)'
;MVIYPVTLLRLAMGAVEDGLRTILADGTQAGVVDRMQTRARLYKLPDHARLTPTGSSASDARGAARAGRPAGPPSPRSLRVPA
;
A
#
# COMPACT_ATOMS: atom_id res chain seq x y z
N MET A 1 -8.33 -26.64 -11.10
CA MET A 1 -7.38 -25.56 -10.72
C MET A 1 -7.58 -25.27 -9.24
N VAL A 2 -6.53 -25.35 -8.43
CA VAL A 2 -6.60 -25.10 -6.97
C VAL A 2 -6.07 -23.70 -6.71
N ILE A 3 -6.81 -22.92 -5.93
CA ILE A 3 -6.40 -21.58 -5.50
C ILE A 3 -5.87 -21.69 -4.06
N TYR A 4 -4.74 -21.03 -3.79
CA TYR A 4 -4.04 -21.01 -2.50
C TYR A 4 -4.15 -19.63 -1.85
N PRO A 5 -5.37 -19.19 -1.47
CA PRO A 5 -5.67 -17.79 -1.18
C PRO A 5 -4.87 -17.23 0.00
N VAL A 6 -4.58 -18.07 0.99
CA VAL A 6 -3.98 -17.65 2.27
C VAL A 6 -2.57 -18.18 2.48
N THR A 7 -2.00 -18.92 1.53
CA THR A 7 -0.70 -19.58 1.72
C THR A 7 0.41 -18.56 1.94
N LEU A 8 0.45 -17.50 1.11
CA LEU A 8 1.44 -16.43 1.26
C LEU A 8 1.30 -15.72 2.62
N LEU A 9 0.06 -15.41 3.02
CA LEU A 9 -0.19 -14.75 4.29
C LEU A 9 0.29 -15.61 5.46
N ARG A 10 -0.01 -16.91 5.47
CA ARG A 10 0.42 -17.83 6.55
C ARG A 10 1.94 -17.93 6.64
N LEU A 11 2.63 -18.01 5.51
CA LEU A 11 4.10 -18.02 5.47
C LEU A 11 4.68 -16.70 6.02
N ALA A 12 4.10 -15.57 5.60
CA ALA A 12 4.56 -14.26 6.06
C ALA A 12 4.34 -14.08 7.57
N MET A 13 3.16 -14.42 8.07
CA MET A 13 2.84 -14.28 9.50
C MET A 13 3.72 -15.17 10.39
N GLY A 14 4.00 -16.41 9.98
CA GLY A 14 4.92 -17.28 10.72
C GLY A 14 6.34 -16.68 10.83
N ALA A 15 6.88 -16.17 9.71
CA ALA A 15 8.19 -15.50 9.73
C ALA A 15 8.21 -14.23 10.60
N VAL A 16 7.10 -13.47 10.63
CA VAL A 16 6.94 -12.30 11.48
C VAL A 16 6.92 -12.69 12.96
N GLU A 17 6.14 -13.69 13.35
CA GLU A 17 6.06 -14.18 14.73
C GLU A 17 7.43 -14.65 15.24
N ASP A 18 8.16 -15.42 14.43
CA ASP A 18 9.50 -15.89 14.77
C ASP A 18 10.48 -14.74 14.94
N GLY A 19 10.48 -13.78 14.01
CA GLY A 19 11.34 -12.59 14.08
C GLY A 19 11.06 -11.74 15.32
N LEU A 20 9.77 -11.49 15.62
CA LEU A 20 9.37 -10.70 16.79
C LEU A 20 9.72 -11.38 18.11
N ARG A 21 9.62 -12.71 18.17
CA ARG A 21 10.02 -13.48 19.36
C ARG A 21 11.51 -13.36 19.64
N THR A 22 12.35 -13.43 18.60
CA THR A 22 13.80 -13.22 18.74
C THR A 22 14.09 -11.80 19.21
N ILE A 23 13.46 -10.78 18.62
CA ILE A 23 13.65 -9.39 19.03
C ILE A 23 13.24 -9.17 20.49
N LEU A 24 12.14 -9.78 20.91
CA LEU A 24 11.66 -9.70 22.30
C LEU A 24 12.64 -10.37 23.28
N ALA A 25 13.21 -11.51 22.90
CA ALA A 25 14.13 -12.28 23.74
C ALA A 25 15.51 -11.61 23.84
N ASP A 26 16.04 -11.13 22.72
CA ASP A 26 17.42 -10.65 22.63
C ASP A 26 17.53 -9.12 22.81
N GLY A 27 16.39 -8.42 22.77
CA GLY A 27 16.34 -6.95 22.80
C GLY A 27 16.86 -6.28 21.53
N THR A 28 17.16 -7.06 20.48
CA THR A 28 17.73 -6.59 19.21
C THR A 28 17.38 -7.51 18.06
N GLN A 29 17.33 -6.96 16.86
CA GLN A 29 17.06 -7.69 15.61
C GLN A 29 18.30 -8.36 15.00
N ALA A 30 19.51 -8.18 15.56
CA ALA A 30 20.76 -8.57 14.92
C ALA A 30 20.78 -10.04 14.44
N GLY A 31 20.19 -10.96 15.20
CA GLY A 31 20.11 -12.40 14.87
C GLY A 31 19.10 -12.80 13.80
N VAL A 32 18.35 -11.85 13.22
CA VAL A 32 17.34 -12.14 12.19
C VAL A 32 17.49 -11.31 10.91
N VAL A 33 18.49 -10.41 10.84
CA VAL A 33 18.69 -9.50 9.71
C VAL A 33 18.96 -10.24 8.40
N ASP A 34 19.66 -11.37 8.45
CA ASP A 34 19.99 -12.23 7.32
C ASP A 34 18.75 -12.86 6.66
N ARG A 35 17.68 -13.06 7.45
CA ARG A 35 16.39 -13.62 7.00
C ARG A 35 15.38 -12.55 6.59
N MET A 36 15.65 -11.27 6.86
CA MET A 36 14.76 -10.17 6.50
C MET A 36 14.81 -9.86 5.00
N GLN A 37 13.74 -9.26 4.48
CA GLN A 37 13.76 -8.66 3.15
C GLN A 37 14.84 -7.57 3.10
N THR A 38 15.68 -7.59 2.06
CA THR A 38 16.71 -6.56 1.88
C THR A 38 16.08 -5.20 1.56
N ARG A 39 16.71 -4.11 2.00
CA ARG A 39 16.25 -2.73 1.75
C ARG A 39 16.08 -2.43 0.25
N ALA A 40 17.02 -2.90 -0.57
CA ALA A 40 16.96 -2.74 -2.02
C ALA A 40 15.72 -3.42 -2.63
N ARG A 41 15.32 -4.59 -2.11
CA ARG A 41 14.12 -5.29 -2.57
C ARG A 41 12.84 -4.57 -2.11
N LEU A 42 12.84 -3.95 -0.93
CA LEU A 42 11.70 -3.20 -0.41
C LEU A 42 11.43 -1.93 -1.23
N TYR A 43 12.48 -1.22 -1.67
CA TYR A 43 12.35 0.00 -2.47
C TYR A 43 12.32 -0.24 -3.98
N LYS A 44 12.39 -1.50 -4.43
CA LYS A 44 12.23 -1.81 -5.84
C LYS A 44 10.82 -1.41 -6.26
N LEU A 45 10.71 -0.31 -7.00
CA LEU A 45 9.44 0.20 -7.49
C LEU A 45 8.78 -0.88 -8.37
N PRO A 46 7.56 -1.34 -8.06
CA PRO A 46 6.81 -2.17 -9.00
C PRO A 46 6.48 -1.32 -10.23
N ASP A 47 6.66 -1.85 -11.44
CA ASP A 47 6.17 -1.22 -12.66
C ASP A 47 4.63 -1.24 -12.68
N HIS A 48 4.02 -0.34 -11.92
CA HIS A 48 2.57 -0.15 -11.80
C HIS A 48 1.94 0.41 -13.08
N ALA A 49 2.74 0.67 -14.12
CA ALA A 49 2.29 1.20 -15.41
C ALA A 49 1.53 0.20 -16.29
N ARG A 50 1.47 -1.10 -15.92
CA ARG A 50 0.86 -2.14 -16.77
C ARG A 50 -0.51 -2.64 -16.30
N LEU A 51 -1.18 -1.92 -15.40
CA LEU A 51 -2.55 -2.24 -14.97
C LEU A 51 -3.54 -1.13 -15.34
N THR A 52 -3.42 -0.52 -16.52
CA THR A 52 -4.57 0.08 -17.19
C THR A 52 -5.05 -0.90 -18.25
N PRO A 53 -6.09 -1.72 -17.98
CA PRO A 53 -6.92 -2.17 -19.08
C PRO A 53 -7.56 -0.90 -19.64
N THR A 54 -6.96 -0.34 -20.68
CA THR A 54 -7.57 0.68 -21.54
C THR A 54 -8.74 0.04 -22.28
N GLY A 55 -9.82 -0.22 -21.53
CA GLY A 55 -11.16 -0.37 -22.06
C GLY A 55 -11.76 1.02 -22.25
N SER A 56 -11.55 1.60 -23.43
CA SER A 56 -12.57 2.37 -24.14
C SER A 56 -13.96 1.77 -23.85
N SER A 57 -15.02 2.43 -23.40
CA SER A 57 -15.49 3.82 -23.49
C SER A 57 -16.22 4.17 -22.19
N ALA A 58 -15.83 5.27 -21.52
CA ALA A 58 -16.65 5.90 -20.47
C ALA A 58 -17.51 7.05 -21.04
N SER A 59 -17.69 7.12 -22.37
CA SER A 59 -18.43 8.19 -23.03
C SER A 59 -19.96 8.05 -23.01
N ASP A 60 -20.49 6.96 -22.45
CA ASP A 60 -21.94 6.70 -22.39
C ASP A 60 -22.65 7.25 -21.13
N ALA A 61 -21.95 7.96 -20.25
CA ALA A 61 -22.55 8.61 -19.08
C ALA A 61 -22.93 10.11 -19.30
N ARG A 62 -23.02 10.56 -20.55
CA ARG A 62 -23.70 11.83 -20.89
C ARG A 62 -25.21 11.61 -20.89
N GLY A 63 -25.88 11.77 -19.74
CA GLY A 63 -27.34 11.71 -19.72
C GLY A 63 -28.08 12.18 -18.47
N ALA A 64 -27.50 12.10 -17.26
CA ALA A 64 -28.29 12.34 -16.05
C ALA A 64 -27.47 12.90 -14.88
N ALA A 65 -27.28 14.23 -14.82
CA ALA A 65 -27.13 14.99 -13.56
C ALA A 65 -26.79 16.47 -13.85
N ARG A 66 -27.61 17.14 -14.66
CA ARG A 66 -27.64 18.60 -14.69
C ARG A 66 -28.62 19.08 -13.61
N ALA A 67 -28.21 19.09 -12.33
CA ALA A 67 -28.87 19.88 -11.29
C ALA A 67 -28.04 19.99 -9.99
N GLY A 68 -27.38 21.14 -9.79
CA GLY A 68 -27.28 21.77 -8.47
C GLY A 68 -26.02 21.59 -7.62
N ARG A 69 -25.02 22.48 -7.82
CA ARG A 69 -24.46 23.46 -6.84
C ARG A 69 -22.96 23.75 -7.12
N PRO A 70 -22.55 25.02 -7.38
CA PRO A 70 -21.14 25.38 -7.41
C PRO A 70 -20.55 25.66 -6.02
N ALA A 71 -19.24 25.43 -5.91
CA ALA A 71 -18.42 25.34 -4.71
C ALA A 71 -18.20 26.67 -3.95
N GLY A 72 -17.98 26.58 -2.63
CA GLY A 72 -17.36 27.64 -1.83
C GLY A 72 -15.86 27.37 -1.65
N PRO A 73 -14.98 28.40 -1.64
CA PRO A 73 -13.54 28.21 -1.51
C PRO A 73 -13.14 27.76 -0.08
N PRO A 74 -12.13 26.87 0.08
CA PRO A 74 -11.61 26.53 1.41
C PRO A 74 -10.84 27.71 2.04
N SER A 75 -11.05 27.93 3.34
CA SER A 75 -10.45 29.05 4.09
C SER A 75 -8.93 28.87 4.36
N PRO A 76 -8.13 29.95 4.39
CA PRO A 76 -6.67 29.93 4.24
C PRO A 76 -5.84 29.67 5.52
N ARG A 77 -6.34 28.95 6.54
CA ARG A 77 -5.83 29.11 7.92
C ARG A 77 -5.11 27.94 8.60
N SER A 78 -4.37 27.08 7.90
CA SER A 78 -3.54 26.07 8.57
C SER A 78 -2.21 25.69 7.89
N LEU A 79 -1.66 26.55 7.02
CA LEU A 79 -0.21 26.54 6.80
C LEU A 79 0.47 27.38 7.90
N ARG A 80 0.99 26.73 8.92
CA ARG A 80 2.09 27.27 9.72
C ARG A 80 3.14 26.17 9.90
N VAL A 81 4.18 26.29 9.08
CA VAL A 81 5.49 25.70 9.31
C VAL A 81 6.23 26.65 10.25
N PRO A 82 6.73 26.19 11.42
CA PRO A 82 7.86 26.83 12.06
C PRO A 82 9.13 25.98 11.89
N ALA A 83 10.24 26.72 11.85
CA ALA A 83 11.61 26.35 11.48
C ALA A 83 12.29 25.30 12.38
#